data_AF-A0A2S1JT92-F1
#
_entry.id   AF-A0A2S1JT92-F1
#
_cell.length_a   1.000
_cell.length_b   1.000
_cell.length_c   1.000
_cell.angle_alpha   90.00
_cell.angle_beta   90.00
_cell.angle_gamma   90.00
#
_symmetry.space_group_name_H-M   'P 1'
#
loop_
_entity.id
_entity.type
_entity.pdbx_description
1 polymer ?
#
loop_
_entity_poly.entity_id
_entity_poly.type
_entity_poly.pdbx_seq_one_letter_code
_entity_poly.pdbx_strand_id
1 'polypeptide(L)'
;MSLEAIVISFIVSFFAGIAGIKYIRFRENQIRKKIEEIDSHQEFIEKLSRGNTKLLRSSLTLIFICFFLLFIVIILLLMVHFLNPPELFRSIIYGLCLGGLGIGAGVCFHFARAIIQSNDLKSTKAKLHEKREKLEGKIT
;
A
#
# COMPACT_ATOMS: atom_id res chain seq x y z
N MET A 1 -53.00 -2.32 -16.64
CA MET A 1 -51.88 -2.16 -15.69
C MET A 1 -52.46 -2.22 -14.29
N SER A 2 -52.06 -3.19 -13.47
CA SER A 2 -52.51 -3.33 -12.09
C SER A 2 -51.88 -2.25 -11.21
N LEU A 3 -52.65 -1.74 -10.24
CA LEU A 3 -52.20 -0.74 -9.26
C LEU A 3 -50.92 -1.19 -8.53
N GLU A 4 -50.79 -2.50 -8.30
CA GLU A 4 -49.62 -3.15 -7.69
C GLU A 4 -48.33 -2.93 -8.49
N ALA A 5 -48.39 -2.98 -9.82
CA ALA A 5 -47.22 -2.77 -10.68
C ALA A 5 -46.70 -1.32 -10.60
N ILE A 6 -47.61 -0.35 -10.44
CA ILE A 6 -47.25 1.06 -10.28
C ILE A 6 -46.52 1.27 -8.95
N VAL A 7 -47.04 0.72 -7.85
CA VAL A 7 -46.43 0.84 -6.52
C VAL A 7 -45.05 0.19 -6.49
N ILE A 8 -44.89 -1.01 -7.06
CA ILE A 8 -43.60 -1.70 -7.15
C ILE A 8 -42.58 -0.89 -7.96
N SER A 9 -42.99 -0.31 -9.10
CA SER A 9 -42.09 0.50 -9.93
C SER A 9 -41.57 1.75 -9.21
N PHE A 10 -42.41 2.36 -8.36
CA PHE A 10 -42.05 3.52 -7.56
C PHE A 10 -41.03 3.16 -6.48
N ILE A 11 -41.26 2.03 -5.79
CA ILE A 11 -40.35 1.51 -4.76
C ILE A 11 -38.99 1.18 -5.37
N VAL A 12 -38.95 0.46 -6.49
CA VAL A 12 -37.70 0.08 -7.16
C VAL A 12 -36.91 1.30 -7.61
N SER A 13 -37.59 2.31 -8.18
CA SER A 13 -36.94 3.56 -8.62
C SER A 13 -36.37 4.35 -7.44
N PHE A 14 -37.08 4.37 -6.31
CA PHE A 14 -36.62 5.02 -5.08
C PHE A 14 -35.35 4.35 -4.52
N PHE A 15 -35.34 3.01 -4.42
CA PHE A 15 -34.16 2.27 -3.95
C PHE A 15 -32.98 2.36 -4.93
N ALA A 16 -33.25 2.35 -6.24
CA ALA A 16 -32.22 2.54 -7.26
C ALA A 16 -31.55 3.92 -7.15
N GLY A 17 -32.32 4.98 -6.87
CA GLY A 17 -31.80 6.32 -6.62
C GLY A 17 -30.87 6.38 -5.40
N ILE A 18 -31.28 5.76 -4.28
CA ILE A 18 -30.46 5.70 -3.05
C ILE A 18 -29.16 4.91 -3.30
N ALA A 19 -29.26 3.76 -3.97
CA ALA A 19 -28.10 2.92 -4.29
C ALA A 19 -27.11 3.66 -5.20
N GLY A 20 -27.60 4.39 -6.21
CA GLY A 20 -26.79 5.21 -7.11
C GLY A 20 -26.01 6.29 -6.37
N ILE A 21 -26.67 7.05 -5.48
CA ILE A 21 -26.00 8.09 -4.68
C ILE A 21 -24.93 7.49 -3.77
N LYS A 22 -25.22 6.35 -3.13
CA LYS A 22 -24.25 5.67 -2.25
C LYS A 22 -23.04 5.16 -3.02
N TYR A 23 -23.24 4.64 -4.23
CA TYR A 23 -22.16 4.21 -5.11
C TYR A 23 -21.26 5.37 -5.56
N ILE A 24 -21.85 6.50 -5.96
CA ILE A 24 -21.11 7.70 -6.36
C ILE A 24 -20.25 8.20 -5.19
N ARG A 25 -20.85 8.37 -4.00
CA ARG A 25 -20.11 8.78 -2.78
C ARG A 25 -19.01 7.80 -2.41
N PHE A 26 -19.24 6.50 -2.55
CA PHE A 26 -18.20 5.49 -2.31
C PHE A 26 -17.04 5.64 -3.29
N ARG A 27 -17.34 5.84 -4.58
CA ARG A 27 -16.32 6.06 -5.62
C ARG A 27 -15.53 7.34 -5.36
N GLU A 28 -16.20 8.43 -5.02
CA GLU A 28 -15.56 9.70 -4.65
C GLU A 28 -14.64 9.54 -3.44
N ASN A 29 -15.09 8.85 -2.39
CA ASN A 29 -14.26 8.57 -1.21
C ASN A 29 -13.03 7.73 -1.55
N GLN A 30 -13.17 6.73 -2.43
CA GLN A 30 -12.04 5.93 -2.89
C GLN A 30 -11.02 6.77 -3.67
N ILE A 31 -11.49 7.69 -4.52
CA ILE A 31 -10.60 8.58 -5.27
C ILE A 31 -9.93 9.59 -4.32
N ARG A 32 -10.67 10.19 -3.38
CA ARG A 32 -10.13 11.08 -2.34
C ARG A 32 -9.03 10.41 -1.52
N LYS A 33 -9.24 9.16 -1.07
CA LYS A 33 -8.20 8.39 -0.37
C LYS A 33 -6.93 8.21 -1.20
N LYS A 34 -7.06 7.95 -2.50
CA LYS A 34 -5.89 7.85 -3.40
C LYS A 34 -5.17 9.19 -3.58
N ILE A 35 -5.91 10.30 -3.61
CA ILE A 35 -5.29 11.64 -3.66
C ILE A 35 -4.53 11.91 -2.37
N GLU A 36 -5.13 11.61 -1.21
CA GLU A 36 -4.49 11.76 0.10
C GLU A 36 -3.23 10.87 0.24
N GLU A 37 -3.27 9.65 -0.29
CA GLU A 37 -2.10 8.77 -0.38
C GLU A 37 -0.98 9.36 -1.28
N ILE A 38 -1.35 10.01 -2.39
CA ILE A 38 -0.39 10.71 -3.27
C ILE A 38 0.22 11.92 -2.58
N ASP A 39 -0.59 12.75 -1.91
CA ASP A 39 -0.13 13.96 -1.22
C ASP A 39 0.81 13.58 -0.05
N SER A 40 0.46 12.56 0.73
CA SER A 40 1.32 12.04 1.81
C SER A 40 2.63 11.45 1.28
N HIS A 41 2.60 10.77 0.12
CA HIS A 41 3.81 10.28 -0.54
C HIS A 41 4.69 11.42 -1.07
N GLN A 42 4.10 12.47 -1.65
CA GLN A 42 4.85 13.67 -2.05
C GLN A 42 5.53 14.33 -0.86
N GLU A 43 4.81 14.51 0.25
CA GLU A 43 5.37 15.10 1.47
C GLU A 43 6.53 14.25 2.04
N PHE A 44 6.39 12.91 1.98
CA PHE A 44 7.46 11.99 2.37
C PHE A 44 8.72 12.18 1.52
N ILE A 45 8.59 12.19 0.19
CA ILE A 45 9.73 12.38 -0.73
C ILE A 45 10.35 13.77 -0.53
N GLU A 46 9.54 14.82 -0.36
CA GLU A 46 10.04 16.17 -0.15
C GLU A 46 10.87 16.28 1.14
N LYS A 47 10.37 15.73 2.24
CA LYS A 47 11.12 15.68 3.50
C LYS A 47 12.38 14.82 3.39
N LEU A 48 12.37 13.76 2.56
CA LEU A 48 13.55 12.95 2.26
C LEU A 48 14.62 13.76 1.50
N SER A 49 14.20 14.50 0.46
CA SER A 49 15.10 15.32 -0.38
C SER A 49 15.74 16.49 0.37
N ARG A 50 15.04 17.06 1.36
CA ARG A 50 15.54 18.16 2.20
C ARG A 50 16.52 17.67 3.27
N GLY A 51 16.93 16.39 3.23
CA GLY A 51 17.90 15.82 4.17
C GLY A 51 17.41 15.84 5.62
N ASN A 52 16.10 15.75 5.84
CA ASN A 52 15.54 15.79 7.19
C ASN A 52 16.12 14.63 8.00
N THR A 53 16.99 14.95 8.97
CA THR A 53 17.76 13.99 9.77
C THR A 53 16.88 12.98 10.51
N LYS A 54 15.63 13.36 10.83
CA LYS A 54 14.62 12.43 11.38
C LYS A 54 14.21 11.33 10.40
N LEU A 55 14.06 11.64 9.10
CA LEU A 55 13.74 10.66 8.08
C LEU A 55 14.93 9.78 7.75
N LEU A 56 16.12 10.36 7.64
CA LEU A 56 17.37 9.60 7.49
C LEU A 56 17.56 8.61 8.65
N ARG A 57 17.31 9.04 9.89
CA ARG A 57 17.31 8.15 11.06
C ARG A 57 16.24 7.07 10.96
N SER A 58 15.02 7.41 10.53
CA SER A 58 13.93 6.44 10.34
C SER A 58 14.27 5.39 9.27
N SER A 59 14.81 5.82 8.12
CA SER A 59 15.28 4.93 7.05
C SER A 59 16.41 4.02 7.50
N LEU A 60 17.37 4.54 8.28
CA LEU A 60 18.42 3.73 8.88
C LEU A 60 17.85 2.70 9.88
N THR A 61 16.94 3.11 10.76
CA THR A 61 16.25 2.18 11.67
C THR A 61 15.54 1.07 10.89
N LEU A 62 14.89 1.41 9.77
CA LEU A 62 14.23 0.43 8.91
C LEU A 62 15.21 -0.54 8.27
N ILE A 63 16.37 -0.07 7.80
CA ILE A 63 17.46 -0.91 7.32
C ILE A 63 17.94 -1.87 8.43
N PHE A 64 18.13 -1.37 9.66
CA PHE A 64 18.49 -2.22 10.80
C PHE A 64 17.42 -3.27 11.12
N ILE A 65 16.13 -2.92 11.03
CA ILE A 65 15.03 -3.88 11.19
C ILE A 65 15.10 -4.96 10.10
N CYS A 66 15.35 -4.59 8.84
CA CYS A 66 15.51 -5.54 7.75
C CYS A 66 16.70 -6.48 7.97
N PHE A 67 17.84 -5.98 8.45
CA PHE A 67 18.99 -6.81 8.82
C PHE A 67 18.69 -7.74 9.98
N PHE A 68 17.97 -7.28 10.99
CA PHE A 68 17.53 -8.11 12.11
C PHE A 68 16.60 -9.23 11.64
N LEU A 69 15.70 -8.95 10.71
CA LEU A 69 14.78 -9.94 10.15
C LEU A 69 15.53 -10.98 9.30
N LEU A 70 16.53 -10.57 8.53
CA LEU A 70 17.46 -11.48 7.84
C LEU A 70 18.21 -12.37 8.83
N PHE A 71 18.68 -11.81 9.93
CA PHE A 71 19.39 -12.57 10.96
C PHE A 71 18.50 -13.65 11.60
N ILE A 72 17.22 -13.32 11.89
CA ILE A 72 16.25 -14.31 12.38
C ILE A 72 16.06 -15.44 11.36
N VAL A 73 15.90 -15.12 10.08
CA VAL A 73 15.75 -16.14 9.02
C VAL A 73 16.98 -17.05 8.96
N ILE A 74 18.19 -16.49 9.05
CA ILE A 74 19.43 -17.27 9.07
C ILE A 74 19.47 -18.20 10.27
N ILE A 75 19.12 -17.73 11.47
CA ILE A 75 19.07 -18.58 12.68
C ILE A 75 18.07 -19.71 12.52
N LEU A 76 16.86 -19.43 12.01
CA LEU A 76 15.83 -20.44 11.80
C LEU A 76 16.29 -21.52 10.81
N LEU A 77 16.94 -21.12 9.70
CA LEU A 77 17.49 -22.05 8.73
C LEU A 77 18.64 -22.89 9.32
N LEU A 78 19.52 -22.28 10.12
CA LEU A 78 20.57 -23.00 10.84
C LEU A 78 19.98 -24.01 11.83
N MET A 79 18.94 -23.64 12.58
CA MET A 79 18.24 -24.58 13.47
C MET A 79 17.65 -25.77 12.71
N VAL A 80 17.03 -25.54 11.55
CA VAL A 80 16.50 -26.62 10.70
C VAL A 80 17.61 -27.55 10.20
N HIS A 81 18.80 -27.01 9.93
CA HIS A 81 19.96 -27.77 9.48
C HIS A 81 20.57 -28.61 10.60
N PHE A 82 20.79 -28.04 11.79
CA PHE A 82 21.46 -28.72 12.89
C PHE A 82 20.56 -29.63 13.73
N LEU A 83 19.31 -29.22 14.01
CA LEU A 83 18.38 -30.01 14.84
C LEU A 83 17.58 -31.04 14.03
N ASN A 84 17.59 -30.93 12.70
CA ASN A 84 16.90 -31.84 11.77
C ASN A 84 15.44 -32.15 12.21
N PRO A 85 14.58 -31.13 12.39
CA PRO A 85 13.24 -31.32 12.91
C PRO A 85 12.36 -32.13 11.94
N PRO A 86 11.25 -32.71 12.43
CA PRO A 86 10.30 -33.44 11.59
C PRO A 86 9.84 -32.64 10.36
N GLU A 87 9.54 -33.32 9.25
CA GLU A 87 9.25 -32.70 7.94
C GLU A 87 8.14 -31.63 7.97
N LEU A 88 7.11 -31.84 8.79
CA LEU A 88 6.03 -30.87 8.98
C LEU A 88 6.56 -29.55 9.57
N PHE A 89 7.40 -29.62 10.60
CA PHE A 89 8.02 -28.43 11.21
C PHE A 89 9.00 -27.75 10.27
N ARG A 90 9.79 -28.54 9.53
CA ARG A 90 10.70 -28.03 8.51
C ARG A 90 9.97 -27.22 7.44
N SER A 91 8.85 -27.73 6.93
CA SER A 91 8.04 -27.06 5.90
C SER A 91 7.45 -25.73 6.39
N ILE A 92 6.96 -25.69 7.64
CA ILE A 92 6.43 -24.46 8.26
C ILE A 92 7.55 -23.41 8.40
N ILE A 93 8.73 -23.81 8.87
CA ILE A 93 9.87 -22.89 9.05
C ILE A 93 10.33 -22.32 7.70
N TYR A 94 10.43 -23.14 6.66
CA TYR A 94 10.75 -22.65 5.31
C TYR A 94 9.68 -21.69 4.79
N GLY A 95 8.40 -21.98 5.02
CA GLY A 95 7.29 -21.08 4.67
C GLY A 95 7.40 -19.71 5.36
N LEU A 96 7.68 -19.70 6.67
CA LEU A 96 7.90 -18.48 7.44
C LEU A 96 9.13 -17.70 6.95
N CYS A 97 10.22 -18.40 6.63
CA CYS A 97 11.43 -17.78 6.09
C CYS A 97 11.17 -17.12 4.72
N LEU A 98 10.51 -17.83 3.80
CA LEU A 98 10.15 -17.30 2.49
C LEU A 98 9.19 -16.09 2.61
N GLY A 99 8.17 -16.19 3.46
CA GLY A 99 7.24 -15.09 3.71
C GLY A 99 7.94 -13.86 4.31
N GLY A 100 8.79 -14.07 5.31
CA GLY A 100 9.56 -13.00 5.96
C GLY A 100 10.53 -12.31 5.00
N LEU A 101 11.25 -13.09 4.18
CA LEU A 101 12.12 -12.56 3.13
C LEU A 101 11.33 -11.77 2.08
N GLY A 102 10.15 -12.27 1.67
CA GLY A 102 9.27 -11.59 0.73
C GLY A 102 8.79 -10.23 1.24
N ILE A 103 8.31 -10.17 2.49
CA ILE A 103 7.89 -8.92 3.13
C ILE A 103 9.08 -7.96 3.25
N GLY A 104 10.23 -8.45 3.71
CA GLY A 104 11.45 -7.64 3.85
C GLY A 104 11.91 -7.06 2.51
N ALA A 105 11.93 -7.88 1.45
CA ALA A 105 12.29 -7.44 0.10
C ALA A 105 11.31 -6.39 -0.44
N GLY A 106 10.01 -6.56 -0.21
CA GLY A 106 8.98 -5.59 -0.61
C GLY A 106 9.16 -4.22 0.07
N VAL A 107 9.42 -4.24 1.38
CA VAL A 107 9.69 -3.03 2.16
C VAL A 107 10.97 -2.33 1.68
N CYS A 108 12.05 -3.08 1.49
CA CYS A 108 13.31 -2.55 0.96
C CYS A 108 13.13 -1.95 -0.44
N PHE A 109 12.39 -2.62 -1.33
CA PHE A 109 12.12 -2.13 -2.69
C PHE A 109 11.31 -0.84 -2.67
N HIS A 110 10.29 -0.75 -1.81
CA HIS A 110 9.51 0.47 -1.64
C HIS A 110 10.39 1.66 -1.21
N PHE A 111 11.27 1.44 -0.23
CA PHE A 111 12.21 2.47 0.22
C PHE A 111 13.27 2.82 -0.83
N ALA A 112 13.86 1.83 -1.50
CA ALA A 112 14.82 2.06 -2.58
C ALA A 112 14.19 2.89 -3.71
N ARG A 113 12.95 2.57 -4.08
CA ARG A 113 12.19 3.35 -5.07
C ARG A 113 11.96 4.78 -4.62
N ALA A 114 11.59 5.01 -3.35
CA ALA A 114 11.41 6.35 -2.81
C ALA A 114 12.72 7.17 -2.80
N ILE A 115 13.85 6.53 -2.48
CA ILE A 115 15.17 7.15 -2.52
C ILE A 115 15.54 7.54 -3.96
N ILE A 116 15.37 6.63 -4.93
CA ILE A 116 15.62 6.91 -6.35
C ILE A 116 14.74 8.06 -6.84
N GLN A 117 13.46 8.05 -6.48
CA GLN A 117 12.49 9.10 -6.84
C GLN A 117 12.80 10.45 -6.19
N SER A 118 13.40 10.47 -5.00
CA SER A 118 13.84 11.71 -4.34
C SER A 118 15.00 12.40 -5.05
N ASN A 119 15.85 11.64 -5.76
CA ASN A 119 16.99 12.18 -6.48
C ASN A 119 16.56 13.01 -7.70
N ASP A 120 15.43 12.66 -8.33
CA ASP A 120 14.77 13.43 -9.39
C ASP A 120 13.41 13.97 -8.92
N LEU A 121 13.48 14.84 -7.90
CA LEU A 121 12.32 15.40 -7.22
C LEU A 121 11.38 16.16 -8.19
N LYS A 122 11.95 16.93 -9.14
CA LYS A 122 11.17 17.74 -10.08
C LYS A 122 10.35 16.88 -11.04
N SER A 123 10.97 15.88 -11.67
CA SER A 123 10.29 14.94 -12.57
C SER A 123 9.24 14.10 -11.85
N THR A 124 9.58 13.63 -10.64
CA THR A 124 8.66 12.82 -9.83
C THR A 124 7.45 13.63 -9.37
N LYS A 125 7.64 14.88 -8.95
CA LYS A 125 6.54 15.77 -8.57
C LYS A 125 5.61 16.06 -9.75
N ALA A 126 6.17 16.30 -10.94
CA ALA A 126 5.38 16.49 -12.16
C ALA A 126 4.52 15.26 -12.50
N LYS A 127 5.08 14.04 -12.43
CA LYS A 127 4.34 12.79 -12.66
C LYS A 127 3.26 12.53 -11.61
N LEU A 128 3.50 12.88 -10.36
CA LEU A 128 2.52 12.76 -9.29
C LEU A 128 1.39 13.81 -9.44
N HIS A 129 1.73 15.03 -9.86
CA HIS A 129 0.75 16.07 -10.17
C HIS A 129 -0.15 15.67 -11.35
N GLU A 130 0.43 15.15 -12.43
CA GLU A 130 -0.33 14.66 -13.59
C GLU A 130 -1.27 13.50 -13.20
N LYS A 131 -0.82 12.59 -12.31
CA LYS A 131 -1.67 11.52 -11.78
C LYS A 131 -2.80 12.05 -10.93
N ARG A 132 -2.54 13.07 -10.11
CA ARG A 132 -3.54 13.74 -9.29
C ARG A 132 -4.59 14.42 -10.15
N GLU A 133 -4.18 15.21 -11.15
CA GLU A 133 -5.09 15.85 -12.10
C GLU A 133 -5.98 14.81 -12.83
N LYS A 134 -5.41 13.67 -13.24
CA LYS A 134 -6.19 12.57 -13.84
C LYS A 134 -7.20 11.93 -12.89
N LEU A 135 -6.97 11.97 -11.57
CA LEU A 135 -7.89 11.46 -10.56
C LEU A 135 -8.95 12.50 -10.19
N GLU A 136 -8.58 13.76 -10.06
CA GLU A 136 -9.49 14.89 -9.83
C GLU A 136 -10.47 15.07 -11.01
N GLY A 137 -10.00 14.89 -12.25
CA GLY A 137 -10.84 14.87 -13.44
C GLY A 137 -11.80 13.67 -13.55
N LYS A 138 -11.76 12.70 -12.62
CA LYS A 138 -12.76 11.61 -12.51
C LYS A 138 -13.81 11.87 -11.43
N ILE A 139 -13.58 12.86 -10.57
CA ILE A 139 -14.51 13.34 -9.55
C ILE A 139 -15.39 14.46 -10.14
N THR A 140 -14.82 15.26 -11.04
CA THR A 140 -15.53 16.30 -11.81
C THR A 140 -16.26 15.66 -12.99
#